data_AF-A0A392PWC7-F1
#
_entry.id   AF-A0A392PWC7-F1
#
_cell.length_a   1.000
_cell.length_b   1.000
_cell.length_c   1.000
_cell.angle_alpha   90.00
_cell.angle_beta   90.00
_cell.angle_gamma   90.00
#
_symmetry.space_group_name_H-M   'P 1'
#
loop_
_entity.id
_entity.type
_entity.pdbx_description
1 polymer ?
#
loop_
_entity_poly.entity_id
_entity_poly.type
_entity_poly.pdbx_seq_one_letter_code
_entity_poly.pdbx_strand_id
1 'polypeptide(L)'
;NFEDWPVVDPLPSYGRGRELPGGRHRSLIYGSNLTDVIITGNEGIIDGQGSIWWSKFRNKTLDYTRPHLVELINSTGILISNLTFLNSPFWTIHPVYCSQVTIQNVTILAPLDSPNTDGIDPGELSPYY
;
A
#
# COMPACT_ATOMS: atom_id res chain seq x y z
N ASN A 1 3.96 6.79 -16.07
CA ASN A 1 5.29 7.44 -16.05
C ASN A 1 5.82 7.38 -14.61
N PHE A 2 7.13 7.36 -14.35
CA PHE A 2 7.64 7.37 -12.96
C PHE A 2 7.41 8.69 -12.25
N GLU A 3 7.20 9.78 -13.01
CA GLU A 3 6.72 11.07 -12.49
C GLU A 3 5.36 10.97 -11.76
N ASP A 4 4.57 9.93 -12.05
CA ASP A 4 3.29 9.68 -11.38
C ASP A 4 3.48 9.10 -9.96
N TRP A 5 4.71 8.72 -9.59
CA TRP A 5 5.07 8.06 -8.34
C TRP A 5 6.08 8.90 -7.54
N PRO A 6 5.64 10.02 -6.95
CA PRO A 6 6.55 10.92 -6.24
C PRO A 6 7.24 10.21 -5.07
N VAL A 7 8.50 10.57 -4.84
CA VAL A 7 9.26 10.10 -3.69
C VAL A 7 8.85 10.89 -2.46
N VAL A 8 8.53 10.20 -1.39
CA VAL A 8 8.17 10.76 -0.08
C VAL A 8 9.10 10.20 0.99
N ASP A 9 9.12 10.86 2.15
CA ASP A 9 9.89 10.39 3.30
C ASP A 9 9.44 9.00 3.75
N PRO A 10 10.33 8.22 4.38
CA PRO A 10 9.96 6.99 5.05
C PRO A 10 8.89 7.21 6.10
N LEU A 11 8.15 6.15 6.42
CA LEU A 11 7.25 6.17 7.56
C LEU A 11 8.06 6.41 8.86
N PRO A 12 7.59 7.31 9.76
CA PRO A 12 8.30 7.63 10.99
C PRO A 12 8.66 6.40 11.84
N SER A 13 7.79 5.39 11.93
CA SER A 13 8.05 4.14 12.66
C SER A 13 9.21 3.32 12.10
N TYR A 14 9.49 3.44 10.80
CA TYR A 14 10.54 2.65 10.16
C TYR A 14 11.90 3.35 10.18
N GLY A 15 11.93 4.69 10.25
CA GLY A 15 13.16 5.49 10.27
C GLY A 15 14.04 5.38 9.01
N ARG A 16 13.64 4.57 8.01
CA ARG A 16 14.30 4.34 6.72
C ARG A 16 13.32 3.70 5.73
N GLY A 17 13.64 3.74 4.44
CA GLY A 17 12.93 2.95 3.44
C GLY A 17 12.99 1.45 3.74
N ARG A 18 11.90 0.74 3.41
CA ARG A 18 11.71 -0.66 3.81
C ARG A 18 12.61 -1.62 3.05
N GLU A 19 12.87 -1.32 1.77
CA GLU A 19 13.70 -2.13 0.87
C GLU A 19 15.08 -1.52 0.66
N LEU A 20 15.16 -0.19 0.62
CA LEU A 20 16.37 0.57 0.36
C LEU A 20 16.50 1.74 1.34
N PRO A 21 17.72 2.16 1.71
CA PRO A 21 17.92 3.42 2.43
C PRO A 21 17.36 4.61 1.66
N GLY A 22 16.96 5.68 2.36
CA GLY A 22 16.34 6.86 1.75
C GLY A 22 14.82 6.77 1.69
N GLY A 23 14.22 7.55 0.80
CA GLY A 23 12.76 7.67 0.64
C GLY A 23 12.06 6.45 0.05
N ARG A 24 10.78 6.63 -0.24
CA ARG A 24 9.91 5.61 -0.85
C ARG A 24 8.99 6.25 -1.90
N HIS A 25 8.57 5.48 -2.89
CA HIS A 25 7.50 5.94 -3.78
C HIS A 25 6.16 5.97 -3.03
N ARG A 26 5.37 7.03 -3.24
CA ARG A 26 4.02 7.16 -2.69
C ARG A 26 3.11 6.06 -3.25
N SER A 27 2.19 5.55 -2.44
CA SER A 27 1.22 4.52 -2.84
C SER A 27 0.23 5.00 -3.91
N LEU A 28 -0.34 4.06 -4.69
CA LEU A 28 -1.29 4.39 -5.77
C LEU A 28 -2.51 5.13 -5.23
N ILE A 29 -3.10 4.56 -4.18
CA ILE A 29 -4.13 5.19 -3.37
C ILE A 29 -3.48 5.57 -2.05
N TYR A 30 -3.39 6.88 -1.81
CA TYR A 30 -2.73 7.44 -0.64
C TYR A 30 -3.63 8.44 0.06
N GLY A 31 -3.67 8.38 1.40
CA GLY A 31 -4.34 9.36 2.24
C GLY A 31 -3.69 9.48 3.62
N SER A 32 -3.73 10.68 4.21
CA SER A 32 -3.21 10.91 5.56
C SER A 32 -4.13 11.84 6.35
N ASN A 33 -4.29 11.61 7.66
CA ASN A 33 -5.10 12.46 8.54
C ASN A 33 -6.57 12.56 8.09
N LEU A 34 -7.15 11.44 7.66
CA LEU A 34 -8.52 11.38 7.16
C LEU A 34 -9.47 10.76 8.19
N THR A 35 -10.74 11.10 8.08
CA THR A 35 -11.85 10.53 8.85
C THR A 35 -12.94 10.08 7.89
N ASP A 36 -13.62 8.97 8.19
CA ASP A 36 -14.76 8.44 7.43
C ASP A 36 -14.42 8.14 5.95
N VAL A 37 -13.39 7.30 5.75
CA VAL A 37 -12.91 6.91 4.42
C VAL A 37 -13.60 5.63 3.96
N ILE A 38 -14.26 5.68 2.80
CA ILE A 38 -14.89 4.51 2.17
C ILE A 38 -14.25 4.24 0.81
N ILE A 39 -13.69 3.04 0.63
CA ILE A 39 -13.17 2.52 -0.63
C ILE A 39 -13.94 1.26 -0.98
N THR A 40 -14.83 1.34 -1.97
CA THR A 40 -15.68 0.20 -2.40
C THR A 40 -15.87 0.18 -3.92
N GLY A 41 -16.32 -0.94 -4.49
CA GLY A 41 -16.40 -1.05 -5.94
C GLY A 41 -17.34 -2.07 -6.55
N ASN A 42 -18.26 -2.70 -5.82
CA ASN A 42 -19.21 -3.70 -6.36
C ASN A 42 -18.54 -4.72 -7.31
N GLU A 43 -17.47 -5.37 -6.82
CA GLU A 43 -16.60 -6.32 -7.56
C GLU A 43 -15.62 -5.66 -8.55
N GLY A 44 -15.41 -4.34 -8.42
CA GLY A 44 -14.40 -3.60 -9.16
C GLY A 44 -12.97 -4.06 -8.89
N ILE A 45 -12.08 -3.79 -9.85
CA ILE A 45 -10.67 -4.18 -9.80
C ILE A 45 -9.79 -2.93 -9.69
N ILE A 46 -8.83 -2.96 -8.76
CA ILE A 46 -7.74 -1.99 -8.65
C ILE A 46 -6.45 -2.74 -9.02
N ASP A 47 -5.91 -2.45 -10.21
CA ASP A 47 -4.68 -3.08 -10.72
C ASP A 47 -3.47 -2.15 -10.52
N GLY A 48 -2.51 -2.59 -9.70
CA GLY A 48 -1.27 -1.87 -9.41
C GLY A 48 -0.20 -1.95 -10.49
N GLN A 49 -0.38 -2.80 -11.50
CA GLN A 49 0.58 -3.01 -12.60
C GLN A 49 2.03 -3.24 -12.10
N GLY A 50 2.17 -4.05 -11.03
CA GLY A 50 3.42 -4.26 -10.30
C GLY A 50 4.59 -4.85 -11.08
N SER A 51 4.37 -5.37 -12.29
CA SER A 51 5.38 -6.08 -13.08
C SER A 51 6.67 -5.28 -13.31
N ILE A 52 6.55 -3.98 -13.57
CA ILE A 52 7.70 -3.08 -13.75
C ILE A 52 8.52 -2.92 -12.46
N TRP A 53 7.84 -2.85 -11.31
CA TRP A 53 8.45 -2.71 -9.99
C TRP A 53 9.14 -4.00 -9.57
N TRP A 54 8.52 -5.15 -9.81
CA TRP A 54 9.11 -6.47 -9.55
C TRP A 54 10.35 -6.72 -10.42
N SER A 55 10.31 -6.30 -11.69
CA SER A 55 11.48 -6.37 -12.58
C SER A 55 12.65 -5.56 -12.04
N LYS A 56 12.41 -4.30 -11.65
CA LYS A 56 13.43 -3.44 -11.03
C LYS A 56 13.97 -4.00 -9.72
N PHE A 57 13.11 -4.55 -8.87
CA PHE A 57 13.51 -5.19 -7.62
C PHE A 57 14.48 -6.36 -7.88
N ARG A 58 14.10 -7.28 -8.78
CA ARG A 58 14.93 -8.43 -9.15
C ARG A 58 16.26 -8.01 -9.76
N ASN A 59 16.25 -6.97 -10.60
CA ASN A 59 17.44 -6.45 -11.26
C ASN A 59 18.28 -5.53 -10.36
N LYS A 60 17.83 -5.24 -9.12
CA LYS A 60 18.47 -4.33 -8.17
C LYS A 60 18.69 -2.92 -8.73
N THR A 61 17.72 -2.45 -9.52
CA THR A 61 17.73 -1.12 -10.16
C THR A 61 16.63 -0.21 -9.61
N LEU A 62 16.26 -0.41 -8.35
CA LEU A 62 15.38 0.50 -7.62
C LEU A 62 16.24 1.61 -7.01
N ASP A 63 15.77 2.84 -7.12
CA ASP A 63 16.40 3.99 -6.47
C ASP A 63 15.83 4.20 -5.06
N TYR A 64 14.56 3.81 -4.86
CA TYR A 64 13.81 3.97 -3.61
C TYR A 64 12.92 2.74 -3.35
N THR A 65 12.37 2.64 -2.14
CA THR A 65 11.40 1.59 -1.79
C THR A 65 10.16 1.67 -2.69
N ARG A 66 9.69 0.51 -3.17
CA ARG A 66 8.52 0.40 -4.06
C ARG A 66 7.25 0.98 -3.41
N PRO A 67 6.30 1.47 -4.22
CA PRO A 67 5.04 1.97 -3.68
C PRO A 67 4.11 0.83 -3.25
N HIS A 68 3.21 1.10 -2.31
CA HIS A 68 2.15 0.17 -1.93
C HIS A 68 0.95 0.40 -2.86
N LEU A 69 -0.01 -0.53 -2.88
CA LEU A 69 -1.23 -0.29 -3.66
C LEU A 69 -2.17 0.69 -2.94
N VAL A 70 -2.47 0.44 -1.67
CA VAL A 70 -3.28 1.32 -0.80
C VAL A 70 -2.52 1.61 0.48
N GLU A 71 -2.36 2.89 0.82
CA GLU A 71 -1.79 3.32 2.10
C GLU A 71 -2.59 4.47 2.72
N LEU A 72 -3.08 4.25 3.93
CA LEU A 72 -3.77 5.25 4.73
C LEU A 72 -2.99 5.45 6.03
N ILE A 73 -2.67 6.71 6.34
CA ILE A 73 -1.82 7.04 7.49
C ILE A 73 -2.60 7.90 8.48
N ASN A 74 -2.50 7.61 9.77
CA ASN A 74 -3.07 8.40 10.87
C ASN A 74 -4.55 8.77 10.61
N SER A 75 -5.35 7.78 10.21
CA SER A 75 -6.73 7.98 9.76
C SER A 75 -7.70 7.11 10.56
N THR A 76 -8.95 7.55 10.70
CA THR A 76 -9.97 6.85 11.51
C THR A 76 -11.25 6.60 10.71
N GLY A 77 -11.99 5.55 11.05
CA GLY A 77 -13.26 5.21 10.40
C GLY A 77 -13.06 4.79 8.95
N ILE A 78 -12.28 3.74 8.70
CA ILE A 78 -11.94 3.27 7.36
C ILE A 78 -12.76 2.03 7.02
N LEU A 79 -13.44 2.04 5.87
CA LEU A 79 -14.08 0.87 5.27
C LEU A 79 -13.50 0.61 3.88
N ILE A 80 -12.89 -0.57 3.69
CA ILE A 80 -12.48 -1.08 2.38
C ILE A 80 -13.28 -2.35 2.09
N SER A 81 -14.08 -2.37 1.02
CA SER A 81 -14.94 -3.53 0.77
C SER A 81 -15.37 -3.78 -0.67
N ASN A 82 -15.66 -5.05 -0.99
CA ASN A 82 -16.24 -5.50 -2.26
C ASN A 82 -15.36 -5.11 -3.47
N LEU A 83 -14.06 -5.40 -3.38
CA LEU A 83 -13.04 -5.02 -4.36
C LEU A 83 -12.05 -6.17 -4.58
N THR A 84 -11.49 -6.23 -5.78
CA THR A 84 -10.31 -7.04 -6.09
C THR A 84 -9.09 -6.15 -6.25
N PHE A 85 -8.03 -6.44 -5.51
CA PHE A 85 -6.72 -5.81 -5.64
C PHE A 85 -5.80 -6.74 -6.42
N LEU A 86 -5.25 -6.24 -7.52
CA LEU A 86 -4.49 -7.02 -8.47
C LEU A 86 -3.08 -6.43 -8.64
N ASN A 87 -2.06 -7.29 -8.72
CA ASN A 87 -0.69 -6.95 -9.08
C ASN A 87 -0.10 -5.76 -8.29
N SER A 88 -0.20 -5.79 -6.96
CA SER A 88 0.42 -4.75 -6.13
C SER A 88 1.94 -4.66 -6.38
N PRO A 89 2.52 -3.45 -6.50
CA PRO A 89 3.97 -3.30 -6.65
C PRO A 89 4.78 -3.81 -5.45
N PHE A 90 4.21 -3.70 -4.25
CA PHE A 90 4.74 -4.15 -2.96
C PHE A 90 3.58 -4.57 -2.06
N TRP A 91 3.50 -4.12 -0.80
CA TRP A 91 2.35 -4.40 0.07
C TRP A 91 1.04 -3.86 -0.52
N THR A 92 -0.03 -4.63 -0.37
CA THR A 92 -1.31 -4.33 -1.03
C THR A 92 -2.14 -3.32 -0.24
N ILE A 93 -2.54 -3.63 0.99
CA ILE A 93 -3.31 -2.71 1.84
C ILE A 93 -2.52 -2.44 3.13
N HIS A 94 -2.12 -1.18 3.33
CA HIS A 94 -1.24 -0.76 4.41
C HIS A 94 -1.84 0.42 5.21
N PRO A 95 -2.76 0.15 6.15
CA PRO A 95 -3.17 1.15 7.13
C PRO A 95 -2.09 1.29 8.22
N VAL A 96 -1.63 2.51 8.46
CA VAL A 96 -0.57 2.83 9.42
C VAL A 96 -1.04 3.89 10.40
N TYR A 97 -0.94 3.64 11.71
CA TYR A 97 -1.48 4.55 12.74
C TYR A 97 -2.97 4.81 12.61
N CYS A 98 -3.70 3.89 11.97
CA CYS A 98 -5.13 4.03 11.78
C CYS A 98 -5.91 3.39 12.92
N SER A 99 -7.12 3.88 13.17
CA SER A 99 -8.09 3.29 14.09
C SER A 99 -9.42 3.02 13.38
N GLN A 100 -10.20 2.08 13.91
CA GLN A 100 -11.52 1.71 13.37
C GLN A 100 -11.47 1.35 11.87
N VAL A 101 -10.58 0.40 11.52
CA VAL A 101 -10.39 -0.09 10.14
C VAL A 101 -11.15 -1.38 9.93
N THR A 102 -12.07 -1.39 8.95
CA THR A 102 -12.78 -2.58 8.48
C THR A 102 -12.38 -2.88 7.04
N ILE A 103 -11.86 -4.09 6.81
CA ILE A 103 -11.55 -4.61 5.48
C ILE A 103 -12.36 -5.89 5.31
N GLN A 104 -13.31 -5.92 4.37
CA GLN A 104 -14.23 -7.05 4.21
C GLN A 104 -14.55 -7.33 2.75
N ASN A 105 -14.77 -8.59 2.39
CA ASN A 105 -15.12 -9.00 1.03
C ASN A 105 -14.14 -8.47 -0.02
N VAL A 106 -12.83 -8.56 0.27
CA VAL A 106 -11.78 -8.19 -0.66
C VAL A 106 -11.09 -9.43 -1.20
N THR A 107 -10.68 -9.39 -2.46
CA THR A 107 -9.83 -10.41 -3.08
C THR A 107 -8.48 -9.80 -3.41
N ILE A 108 -7.38 -10.48 -3.10
CA ILE A 108 -6.03 -10.01 -3.42
C ILE A 108 -5.35 -11.05 -4.30
N LEU A 109 -4.90 -10.62 -5.48
CA LEU A 109 -4.31 -11.49 -6.50
C LEU A 109 -2.98 -10.91 -7.00
N ALA A 110 -1.97 -11.75 -7.06
CA ALA A 110 -0.71 -11.48 -7.73
C ALA A 110 -0.11 -12.81 -8.23
N PRO A 111 0.80 -12.78 -9.22
CA PRO A 111 1.56 -13.97 -9.63
C PRO A 111 2.30 -14.61 -8.46
N LEU A 112 2.42 -15.94 -8.42
CA LEU A 112 3.05 -16.65 -7.30
C LEU A 112 4.51 -16.22 -7.05
N ASP A 113 5.20 -15.74 -8.09
CA ASP A 113 6.59 -15.29 -8.06
C ASP A 113 6.73 -13.76 -7.81
N SER A 114 5.64 -13.05 -7.49
CA SER A 114 5.70 -11.62 -7.19
C SER A 114 6.35 -11.37 -5.81
N PRO A 115 7.41 -10.54 -5.75
CA PRO A 115 8.10 -10.27 -4.50
C PRO A 115 7.29 -9.33 -3.60
N ASN A 116 7.01 -9.77 -2.36
CA ASN A 116 6.46 -8.96 -1.27
C ASN A 116 5.10 -8.32 -1.58
N THR A 117 4.22 -9.06 -2.25
CA THR A 117 2.82 -8.68 -2.47
C THR A 117 1.95 -9.14 -1.31
N ASP A 118 2.37 -8.79 -0.10
CA ASP A 118 1.66 -9.15 1.11
C ASP A 118 0.23 -8.58 1.05
N GLY A 119 -0.74 -9.35 1.53
CA GLY A 119 -2.16 -9.05 1.35
C GLY A 119 -2.62 -7.85 2.19
N ILE A 120 -2.59 -7.99 3.51
CA ILE A 120 -2.97 -6.92 4.44
C ILE A 120 -1.85 -6.85 5.49
N ASP A 121 -1.21 -5.68 5.61
CA ASP A 121 -0.15 -5.44 6.58
C ASP A 121 -0.56 -4.25 7.46
N PRO A 122 -1.08 -4.47 8.67
CA PRO A 122 -1.37 -3.38 9.60
C PRO A 122 -0.10 -2.91 10.29
N GLY A 123 0.29 -1.65 10.06
CA GLY A 123 1.41 -1.00 10.77
C GLY A 123 0.90 -0.24 11.99
N GLU A 124 1.44 -0.55 13.18
CA GLU A 124 1.16 0.13 14.47
C GLU A 124 -0.29 0.66 14.60
N LEU A 125 -1.20 -0.23 14.98
CA LEU A 125 -2.59 0.16 15.27
C LEU A 125 -2.65 0.83 16.64
N SER A 126 -3.31 2.00 16.74
CA SER A 126 -3.57 2.62 18.04
C SER A 126 -4.49 1.69 18.86
N PRO A 127 -4.11 1.28 20.08
CA PRO A 127 -4.89 0.36 20.89
C PRO A 127 -6.09 1.02 21.58
N TYR A 128 -6.36 2.30 21.35
CA TYR A 128 -7.37 3.05 22.10
C TYR A 128 -8.57 3.46 21.23
N TYR A 129 -9.74 3.15 21.78
CA TYR A 129 -11.11 3.39 21.33
C TYR A 129 -11.35 4.75 20.67
#